data_AF-A0A924R2U2-F1
#
_entry.id   AF-A0A924R2U2-F1
#
_cell.length_a   1.000
_cell.length_b   1.000
_cell.length_c   1.000
_cell.angle_alpha   90.00
_cell.angle_beta   90.00
_cell.angle_gamma   90.00
#
_symmetry.space_group_name_H-M   'P 1'
#
loop_
_entity.id
_entity.type
_entity.pdbx_description
1 polymer ?
#
loop_
_entity_poly.entity_id
_entity_poly.type
_entity_poly.pdbx_seq_one_letter_code
_entity_poly.pdbx_strand_id
1 'polypeptide(L)' 'MQTRAAVAWKAGVPLTIETVDLQGPKFGEVLVEIKATGICHTDYYTLSGADPEGIFPAILGHEGAGIVVGVGPGVGAL' A
#
# COMPACT_ATOMS: atom_id res chain seq x y z
N MET A 1 -7.99 -10.71 -5.06
CA MET A 1 -8.87 -9.84 -5.85
C MET A 1 -7.99 -8.98 -6.73
N GLN A 2 -8.36 -8.81 -8.00
CA GLN A 2 -7.59 -7.95 -8.91
C GLN A 2 -7.84 -6.48 -8.56
N THR A 3 -6.77 -5.73 -8.28
CA THR A 3 -6.84 -4.30 -7.96
C THR A 3 -5.69 -3.54 -8.62
N ARG A 4 -5.86 -2.22 -8.80
CA ARG A 4 -4.80 -1.37 -9.36
C ARG A 4 -3.94 -0.80 -8.24
N ALA A 5 -2.62 -0.77 -8.45
CA ALA A 5 -1.68 -0.16 -7.53
C ALA A 5 -0.55 0.57 -8.29
N ALA A 6 0.00 1.62 -7.68
CA ALA A 6 1.24 2.22 -8.14
C ALA A 6 2.43 1.45 -7.53
N VAL A 7 3.18 0.73 -8.37
CA VAL A 7 4.28 -0.13 -7.95
C VAL A 7 5.61 0.55 -8.19
N ALA A 8 6.42 0.62 -7.13
CA ALA A 8 7.83 0.96 -7.20
C ALA A 8 8.63 -0.32 -7.45
N TRP A 9 9.06 -0.54 -8.68
CA TRP A 9 9.83 -1.75 -9.03
C TRP A 9 11.27 -1.71 -8.52
N LYS A 10 11.89 -0.53 -8.51
CA LYS A 10 13.27 -0.27 -8.07
C LYS A 10 13.38 1.14 -7.50
N ALA A 11 14.46 1.41 -6.78
CA ALA A 11 14.81 2.77 -6.39
C ALA A 11 15.08 3.66 -7.63
N GLY A 12 14.67 4.92 -7.57
CA GLY A 12 14.95 5.95 -8.56
C GLY A 12 14.23 5.81 -9.90
N VAL A 13 13.33 4.84 -10.06
CA VAL A 13 12.53 4.69 -11.29
C VAL A 13 11.08 5.16 -11.08
N PRO A 14 10.42 5.68 -12.13
CA PRO A 14 9.01 6.07 -12.02
C PRO A 14 8.13 4.89 -11.60
N LEU A 15 7.08 5.20 -10.81
CA LEU A 15 6.03 4.23 -10.47
C LEU A 15 5.30 3.81 -11.74
N THR A 16 4.92 2.53 -11.83
CA THR A 16 4.01 2.04 -12.87
C THR A 16 2.68 1.65 -12.25
N ILE A 17 1.59 1.81 -13.01
CA ILE A 17 0.28 1.36 -12.57
C ILE A 17 0.09 -0.08 -13.01
N GLU A 18 0.07 -0.99 -12.05
CA GLU A 18 -0.08 -2.42 -12.27
C GLU A 18 -1.45 -2.90 -11.82
N THR A 19 -1.88 -4.05 -12.36
CA THR A 19 -2.95 -4.84 -11.76
C THR A 19 -2.31 -5.93 -10.90
N VAL A 20 -2.65 -5.98 -9.62
CA VAL A 20 -2.11 -6.91 -8.64
C VAL A 20 -3.21 -7.77 -8.03
N ASP A 21 -2.87 -8.98 -7.60
CA ASP A 21 -3.78 -9.83 -6.84
C ASP A 21 -3.62 -9.60 -5.34
N LEU A 22 -4.64 -9.01 -4.72
CA LEU A 22 -4.70 -8.77 -3.29
C LEU A 22 -5.51 -9.86 -2.59
N GLN A 23 -4.88 -10.61 -1.70
CA GLN A 23 -5.57 -11.63 -0.89
C GLN A 23 -6.59 -10.97 0.07
N GLY A 24 -7.61 -11.73 0.47
CA GLY A 24 -8.52 -11.30 1.53
C GLY A 24 -7.82 -11.21 2.89
N PRO A 25 -8.38 -10.45 3.86
CA PRO A 25 -7.74 -10.23 5.16
C PRO A 25 -7.65 -11.53 5.96
N LYS A 26 -6.48 -11.78 6.56
CA LYS A 26 -6.20 -12.89 7.47
C LYS A 26 -6.50 -12.48 8.92
N PHE A 27 -6.23 -13.38 9.87
CA PHE A 27 -6.43 -13.11 11.29
C PHE A 27 -5.75 -11.80 11.71
N GLY A 28 -6.50 -10.89 12.34
CA GLY A 28 -6.02 -9.59 12.79
C GLY A 28 -5.83 -8.51 11.71
N GLU A 29 -6.16 -8.81 10.44
CA GLU A 29 -6.02 -7.86 9.34
C GLU A 29 -7.34 -7.17 8.98
N VAL A 30 -7.25 -5.94 8.48
CA VAL A 30 -8.38 -5.17 7.95
C VAL A 30 -8.11 -4.87 6.48
N LEU A 31 -9.11 -5.12 5.64
CA LEU A 31 -9.07 -4.76 4.24
C LEU A 31 -9.80 -3.43 4.03
N VAL A 32 -9.05 -2.45 3.50
CA VAL A 32 -9.54 -1.09 3.24
C VAL A 32 -9.51 -0.81 1.75
N GLU A 33 -10.64 -0.35 1.20
CA GLU A 33 -10.69 0.25 -0.12
C GLU A 33 -10.26 1.72 -0.02
N ILE A 34 -9.05 2.01 -0.46
CA ILE A 34 -8.50 3.38 -0.46
C ILE A 34 -9.26 4.23 -1.49
N LYS A 35 -9.88 5.32 -1.02
CA LYS A 35 -10.63 6.28 -1.87
C LYS A 35 -9.80 7.49 -2.25
N ALA A 36 -8.90 7.91 -1.37
CA ALA A 36 -7.94 8.99 -1.60
C ALA A 36 -6.64 8.72 -0.85
N THR A 37 -5.53 9.14 -1.43
CA THR A 37 -4.20 9.11 -0.79
C THR A 37 -3.42 10.38 -1.13
N GLY A 38 -2.68 10.89 -0.15
CA GLY A 38 -1.66 11.92 -0.34
C GLY A 38 -0.34 11.34 -0.81
N ILE A 39 0.59 12.23 -1.17
CA ILE A 39 2.00 11.94 -1.39
C ILE A 39 2.78 12.86 -0.48
N CYS A 40 3.68 12.27 0.30
CA CYS A 40 4.54 12.99 1.24
C CYS A 40 6.01 12.81 0.86
N HIS A 41 6.89 13.62 1.47
CA HIS A 41 8.32 13.52 1.28
C HIS A 41 8.87 12.13 1.67
N THR A 42 8.28 11.46 2.67
CA THR A 42 8.70 10.11 3.07
C THR A 42 8.52 9.10 1.94
N ASP A 43 7.42 9.16 1.18
CA ASP A 43 7.22 8.27 0.03
C ASP A 43 8.32 8.48 -1.02
N TYR A 44 8.66 9.74 -1.29
CA TYR A 44 9.76 10.07 -2.21
C TYR A 44 11.12 9.64 -1.67
N TYR A 45 11.37 9.81 -0.37
CA TYR A 45 12.63 9.43 0.27
C TYR A 45 12.90 7.94 0.07
N THR A 46 11.91 7.09 0.34
CA THR A 46 12.00 5.65 0.06
C THR A 46 12.14 5.39 -1.45
N LEU A 47 11.28 5.96 -2.31
CA LEU A 47 11.34 5.76 -3.76
C LEU A 47 12.70 6.15 -4.37
N SER A 48 13.35 7.18 -3.83
CA SER A 48 14.65 7.66 -4.31
C SER A 48 15.80 6.67 -4.04
N GLY A 49 15.61 5.72 -3.11
CA GLY A 49 16.65 4.81 -2.63
C GLY A 49 17.57 5.40 -1.55
N ALA A 50 17.26 6.60 -1.06
CA ALA A 50 17.99 7.21 0.05
C ALA A 50 17.63 6.57 1.40
N ASP A 51 16.46 5.95 1.49
CA ASP A 51 16.03 5.19 2.67
C ASP A 51 16.80 3.86 2.79
N PRO A 52 17.64 3.68 3.83
CA PRO A 52 18.37 2.43 4.04
C PRO A 52 17.45 1.25 4.38
N GLU A 53 16.21 1.50 4.78
CA GLU A 53 15.19 0.47 5.04
C GLU A 53 14.34 0.17 3.80
N GLY A 54 14.53 0.90 2.70
CA GLY A 54 13.76 0.76 1.48
C GLY A 54 13.93 -0.63 0.84
N ILE A 55 12.82 -1.37 0.73
CA ILE A 55 12.77 -2.68 0.08
C ILE A 55 11.91 -2.59 -1.18
N PHE A 56 12.39 -3.14 -2.29
CA PHE A 56 11.69 -3.15 -3.57
C PHE A 56 11.51 -4.59 -4.09
N PRO A 57 10.40 -4.91 -4.80
CA PRO A 57 9.32 -4.01 -5.19
C PRO A 57 8.39 -3.64 -4.01
N ALA A 58 7.81 -2.43 -4.05
CA ALA A 58 6.91 -1.94 -3.02
C ALA A 58 5.71 -1.16 -3.60
N ILE A 59 4.61 -1.16 -2.86
CA ILE A 59 3.51 -0.20 -3.02
C ILE A 59 3.63 0.77 -1.85
N LEU A 60 4.02 2.01 -2.16
CA LEU A 60 4.23 3.07 -1.17
C LEU A 60 2.90 3.77 -0.81
N GLY A 61 2.97 4.82 0.01
CA GLY A 61 1.82 5.60 0.45
C GLY A 61 1.42 5.26 1.88
N HIS A 62 1.30 6.30 2.71
CA HIS A 62 0.97 6.17 4.14
C HIS A 62 -0.03 7.23 4.63
N GLU A 63 -0.54 8.07 3.73
CA GLU A 63 -1.48 9.16 4.02
C GLU A 63 -2.79 8.94 3.27
N GLY A 64 -3.60 7.98 3.69
CA GLY A 64 -4.80 7.56 2.97
C GLY A 64 -6.10 7.67 3.78
N ALA A 65 -7.21 7.80 3.06
CA ALA A 65 -8.56 7.63 3.59
C ALA A 65 -9.36 6.66 2.70
N GLY A 66 -10.14 5.79 3.34
CA GLY A 66 -10.84 4.72 2.64
C GLY A 66 -12.01 4.14 3.44
N ILE A 67 -12.60 3.10 2.88
CA ILE A 67 -13.74 2.39 3.47
C ILE A 67 -13.29 0.98 3.85
N VAL A 68 -13.62 0.53 5.05
CA VAL A 68 -13.40 -0.88 5.43
C VAL A 68 -14.35 -1.76 4.63
N VAL A 69 -13.80 -2.69 3.84
CA VAL A 69 -14.57 -3.59 2.97
C VAL A 69 -14.45 -5.06 3.38
N GLY A 70 -13.58 -5.37 4.36
CA GLY A 70 -13.49 -6.68 4.97
C GLY A 70 -12.66 -6.64 6.25
N VAL A 71 -12.97 -7.55 7.17
CA VAL A 71 -12.19 -7.77 8.39
C VAL A 71 -11.89 -9.25 8.51
N GLY A 72 -10.66 -9.57 8.90
CA GLY A 72 -10.29 -10.95 9.19
C GLY A 72 -10.75 -11.39 10.59
N PRO A 73 -10.64 -12.70 10.89
CA PRO A 73 -10.98 -13.21 12.21
C PRO A 73 -10.17 -12.52 13.32
N GLY A 74 -10.77 -12.35 14.50
CA GLY A 74 -10.12 -11.72 15.65
C GLY A 74 -10.14 -10.18 15.64
N VAL A 75 -10.62 -9.55 14.57
CA VAL A 75 -10.89 -8.10 14.55
C VAL A 75 -12.25 -7.84 15.19
N GLY A 76 -12.28 -7.05 16.26
CA GLY A 76 -13.49 -6.60 16.94
C GLY A 76 -13.45 -5.09 17.21
N ALA A 77 -14.61 -4.48 17.35
CA ALA A 77 -14.73 -3.13 17.89
C ALA A 77 -14.79 -3.21 19.43
N LEU A 78 -14.22 -2.21 20.09
CA LEU A 78 -14.35 -1.99 21.54
C LEU A 78 -15.72 -1.40 21.88
#